data_AF-A0A6J2K6D8-F1
#
_entry.id   AF-A0A6J2K6D8-F1
#
_cell.length_a   1.000
_cell.length_b   1.000
_cell.length_c   1.000
_cell.angle_alpha   90.00
_cell.angle_beta   90.00
_cell.angle_gamma   90.00
#
_symmetry.space_group_name_H-M   'P 1'
#
loop_
_entity.id
_entity.type
_entity.pdbx_description
1 polymer ?
#
loop_
_entity_poly.entity_id
_entity_poly.type
_entity_poly.pdbx_seq_one_letter_code
_entity_poly.pdbx_strand_id
1 'polypeptide(L)'
;MWLSVLLVVILLFLILLLTVFHYTTKGRKYWLLRNVPYREPCPLFGNFGATFTMRRSYTKMLQFFYDNYYNEKYVGIFQARRPTLMLIDLELVKNVLSKEFPNFSDRISVTTDTQREPLLRNLANMSGAEWKAMRQIVTPTFSSAKMKAMFPLIAECAQTLKNSLLKESLAEVNVPDFMTRFTTDVIGSCAFGVDPGSLKDPESPFLKMSQKMFKIDRSTVLKRYCRTFFPKLFKFLNLRTYSKDVETFFTTIIKKVLDERRATGVQRHDFLQLMLNVQKTETSFVMTDTLIISNSFIFMLAGLESSSTTLSFCLYELAKDKHIQDDLRTEIVDCLERYGGINYEAVCSMRLVNQAVLETLRLHPPTPLTTRLCTSACTLNGTDLSVRVRDPVLIPLYCIQRDAQHFPNPDKFNLERFKETNPPGFLAFGEGPRSCPGARFAQLTVAAALAALLSSFEIEPCSMTTSTIVYDPRSVMLKNKGGIWLKFVPL
;
A
#
# COMPACT_ATOMS: atom_id res chain seq x y z
N MET A 1 42.10 -29.53 30.36
CA MET A 1 41.55 -28.14 30.38
C MET A 1 40.84 -27.76 29.08
N TRP A 2 41.42 -27.98 27.90
CA TRP A 2 40.76 -27.69 26.62
C TRP A 2 39.54 -28.58 26.32
N LEU A 3 39.64 -29.88 26.60
CA LEU A 3 38.52 -30.82 26.38
C LEU A 3 37.29 -30.50 27.25
N SER A 4 37.51 -30.12 28.51
CA SER A 4 36.46 -29.75 29.45
C SER A 4 35.77 -28.43 29.05
N VAL A 5 36.53 -27.44 28.58
CA VAL A 5 35.96 -26.20 28.05
C VAL A 5 35.13 -26.46 26.79
N LEU A 6 35.63 -27.31 25.87
CA LEU A 6 34.90 -27.68 24.65
C LEU A 6 33.58 -28.39 24.98
N LEU A 7 33.59 -29.34 25.93
CA LEU A 7 32.37 -30.04 26.37
C LEU A 7 31.35 -29.09 26.99
N VAL A 8 31.78 -28.12 27.81
CA VAL A 8 30.89 -27.10 28.38
C VAL A 8 30.28 -26.22 27.29
N VAL A 9 31.08 -25.78 26.31
CA VAL A 9 30.57 -25.00 25.17
C VAL A 9 29.54 -25.78 24.36
N ILE A 10 29.80 -27.06 24.08
CA ILE A 10 28.85 -27.94 23.38
C ILE A 10 27.56 -28.11 24.18
N LEU A 11 27.66 -28.35 25.50
CA LEU A 11 26.50 -28.51 26.37
C LEU A 11 25.65 -27.23 26.42
N LEU A 12 26.28 -26.06 26.60
CA LEU A 12 25.58 -24.77 26.58
C LEU A 12 24.90 -24.52 25.24
N PHE A 13 25.55 -24.86 24.13
CA PHE A 13 24.97 -24.76 22.80
C PHE A 13 23.77 -25.69 22.62
N LEU A 14 23.84 -26.95 23.09
CA LEU A 14 22.71 -27.88 23.05
C LEU A 14 21.53 -27.42 23.93
N ILE A 15 21.80 -26.91 25.13
CA ILE A 15 20.77 -26.33 26.02
C ILE A 15 20.11 -25.14 25.33
N LEU A 16 20.89 -24.27 24.67
CA LEU A 16 20.36 -23.15 23.90
C LEU A 16 19.47 -23.65 22.75
N LEU A 17 19.92 -24.63 21.96
CA LEU A 17 19.14 -25.21 20.87
C LEU A 17 17.83 -25.84 21.35
N LEU A 18 17.87 -26.62 22.44
CA LEU A 18 16.68 -27.23 23.04
C LEU A 18 15.72 -26.18 23.59
N THR A 19 16.25 -25.14 24.25
CA THR A 19 15.45 -24.02 24.76
C THR A 19 14.78 -23.26 23.62
N VAL A 20 15.53 -22.96 22.56
CA VAL A 20 15.00 -22.33 21.34
C VAL A 20 13.97 -23.22 20.68
N PHE A 21 14.22 -24.53 20.54
CA PHE A 21 13.28 -25.49 19.96
C PHE A 21 12.00 -25.60 20.80
N HIS A 22 12.09 -25.78 22.11
CA HIS A 22 10.92 -25.85 22.99
C HIS A 22 10.13 -24.55 22.96
N TYR A 23 10.82 -23.41 23.05
CA TYR A 23 10.20 -22.11 22.90
C TYR A 23 9.43 -22.06 21.57
N THR A 24 10.13 -22.23 20.43
CA THR A 24 9.61 -22.16 19.05
C THR A 24 8.48 -23.14 18.76
N THR A 25 8.49 -24.33 19.36
CA THR A 25 7.43 -25.33 19.18
C THR A 25 6.21 -25.13 20.08
N LYS A 26 6.33 -24.38 21.18
CA LYS A 26 5.23 -24.06 22.08
C LYS A 26 4.18 -23.19 21.38
N GLY A 27 2.94 -23.65 21.35
CA GLY A 27 1.77 -22.94 20.80
C GLY A 27 1.40 -23.31 19.36
N ARG A 28 2.11 -24.24 18.71
CA ARG A 28 1.81 -24.67 17.33
C ARG A 28 0.46 -25.37 17.15
N LYS A 29 -0.08 -25.93 18.25
CA LYS A 29 -1.42 -26.54 18.30
C LYS A 29 -2.54 -25.54 18.63
N TYR A 30 -2.27 -24.24 18.62
CA TYR A 30 -3.24 -23.20 18.97
C TYR A 30 -4.56 -23.32 18.18
N TRP A 31 -4.47 -23.50 16.86
CA TRP A 31 -5.65 -23.63 15.99
C TRP A 31 -6.32 -25.00 16.12
N LEU A 32 -5.54 -26.07 16.33
CA LEU A 32 -6.08 -27.40 16.62
C LEU A 32 -7.01 -27.38 17.83
N LEU A 33 -6.57 -26.76 18.93
CA LEU A 33 -7.35 -26.68 20.18
C LEU A 33 -8.61 -25.81 20.06
N ARG A 34 -8.78 -25.11 18.94
CA ARG A 34 -9.93 -24.23 18.64
C ARG A 34 -10.81 -24.77 17.52
N ASN A 35 -10.55 -25.99 17.05
CA ASN A 35 -11.24 -26.59 15.92
C ASN A 35 -11.20 -25.72 14.65
N VAL A 36 -10.08 -25.00 14.43
CA VAL A 36 -9.87 -24.18 13.23
C VAL A 36 -8.98 -24.95 12.24
N PRO A 37 -9.39 -25.10 10.97
CA PRO A 37 -8.53 -25.68 9.93
C PRO A 37 -7.21 -24.93 9.86
N TYR A 38 -6.09 -25.65 9.89
CA TYR A 38 -4.77 -25.04 9.84
C TYR A 38 -3.71 -26.00 9.31
N ARG A 39 -2.57 -25.44 8.90
CA ARG A 39 -1.37 -26.22 8.57
C ARG A 39 -0.38 -26.08 9.72
N GLU A 40 0.17 -27.19 10.20
CA GLU A 40 1.16 -27.14 11.28
C GLU A 40 2.37 -26.26 10.88
N PRO A 41 2.73 -25.27 11.70
CA PRO A 41 3.82 -24.37 11.39
C PRO A 41 5.19 -25.00 11.64
N CYS A 42 6.21 -24.54 10.88
CA CYS A 42 7.59 -24.79 11.27
C CYS A 42 7.90 -24.00 12.57
N PRO A 43 8.77 -24.51 13.46
CA PRO A 43 8.96 -23.94 14.80
C PRO A 43 9.30 -22.44 14.78
N LEU A 44 10.25 -22.00 13.94
CA LEU A 44 10.78 -20.64 14.00
C LEU A 44 9.99 -19.64 13.13
N PHE A 45 9.65 -20.03 11.90
CA PHE A 45 9.12 -19.10 10.89
C PHE A 45 7.62 -19.23 10.66
N GLY A 46 6.94 -20.07 11.43
CA GLY A 46 5.51 -20.27 11.26
C GLY A 46 5.22 -21.01 9.95
N ASN A 47 4.20 -20.56 9.22
CA ASN A 47 3.90 -21.07 7.89
C ASN A 47 4.66 -20.34 6.76
N PHE A 48 5.36 -19.25 7.04
CA PHE A 48 5.94 -18.35 6.02
C PHE A 48 7.46 -18.54 5.84
N GLY A 49 8.03 -19.69 6.19
CA GLY A 49 9.48 -19.95 6.05
C GLY A 49 10.02 -19.77 4.62
N ALA A 50 9.23 -20.09 3.59
CA ALA A 50 9.58 -19.84 2.19
C ALA A 50 9.66 -18.34 1.85
N THR A 51 8.93 -17.49 2.58
CA THR A 51 9.00 -16.04 2.45
C THR A 51 10.22 -15.47 3.15
N PHE A 52 10.57 -15.98 4.34
CA PHE A 52 11.83 -15.60 5.00
C PHE A 52 13.08 -15.94 4.17
N THR A 53 13.04 -17.08 3.48
CA THR A 53 14.12 -17.51 2.56
C THR A 53 14.03 -16.90 1.16
N MET A 54 13.09 -15.97 0.93
CA MET A 54 12.85 -15.28 -0.34
C MET A 54 12.53 -16.21 -1.52
N ARG A 55 12.17 -17.47 -1.27
CA ARG A 55 11.77 -18.45 -2.31
C ARG A 55 10.36 -18.20 -2.81
N ARG A 56 9.48 -17.63 -1.98
CA ARG A 56 8.10 -17.26 -2.33
C ARG A 56 7.74 -15.90 -1.76
N SER A 57 7.05 -15.07 -2.54
CA SER A 57 6.52 -13.80 -2.02
C SER A 57 5.47 -14.03 -0.95
N TYR A 58 5.23 -13.02 -0.12
CA TYR A 58 4.20 -13.08 0.92
C TYR A 58 2.81 -13.35 0.29
N THR A 59 2.49 -12.69 -0.82
CA THR A 59 1.25 -12.88 -1.58
C THR A 59 1.11 -14.30 -2.11
N LYS A 60 2.18 -14.91 -2.66
CA LYS A 60 2.13 -16.32 -3.12
C LYS A 60 1.93 -17.30 -1.97
N MET A 61 2.44 -16.99 -0.78
CA MET A 61 2.15 -17.78 0.41
C MET A 61 0.69 -17.64 0.84
N LEU A 62 0.10 -16.44 0.79
CA LEU A 62 -1.34 -16.27 1.02
C LEU A 62 -2.18 -17.03 0.00
N GLN A 63 -1.85 -16.94 -1.29
CA GLN A 63 -2.56 -17.66 -2.34
C GLN A 63 -2.52 -19.18 -2.09
N PHE A 64 -1.35 -19.72 -1.70
CA PHE A 64 -1.25 -21.12 -1.32
C PHE A 64 -2.25 -21.50 -0.22
N PHE A 65 -2.41 -20.69 0.83
CA PHE A 65 -3.40 -20.96 1.87
C PHE A 65 -4.84 -20.79 1.37
N TYR A 66 -5.09 -19.78 0.53
CA TYR A 66 -6.40 -19.53 -0.04
C TYR A 66 -6.87 -20.72 -0.89
N ASP A 67 -6.02 -21.23 -1.79
CA ASP A 67 -6.36 -22.32 -2.70
C ASP A 67 -6.57 -23.66 -1.95
N ASN A 68 -5.74 -23.95 -0.94
CA ASN A 68 -5.81 -25.23 -0.21
C ASN A 68 -6.97 -25.30 0.78
N TYR A 69 -7.52 -24.16 1.20
CA TYR A 69 -8.62 -24.06 2.16
C TYR A 69 -9.81 -23.31 1.54
N TYR A 70 -9.95 -23.38 0.22
CA TYR A 70 -10.93 -22.60 -0.55
C TYR A 70 -12.38 -22.82 -0.12
N ASN A 71 -12.71 -24.04 0.33
CA ASN A 71 -14.06 -24.40 0.78
C ASN A 71 -14.31 -24.06 2.26
N GLU A 72 -13.31 -23.54 2.97
CA GLU A 72 -13.45 -23.14 4.38
C GLU A 72 -13.83 -21.67 4.47
N LYS A 73 -14.50 -21.27 5.56
CA LYS A 73 -14.78 -19.84 5.81
C LYS A 73 -13.51 -19.06 6.19
N TYR A 74 -12.59 -19.73 6.88
CA TYR A 74 -11.35 -19.17 7.40
C TYR A 74 -10.32 -20.27 7.64
N VAL A 75 -9.05 -19.89 7.71
CA VAL A 75 -7.93 -20.78 8.02
C VAL A 75 -7.01 -20.17 9.06
N GLY A 76 -6.55 -20.99 10.00
CA GLY A 76 -5.52 -20.64 10.95
C GLY A 76 -4.14 -20.64 10.29
N ILE A 77 -3.44 -19.51 10.32
CA ILE A 77 -2.04 -19.40 9.91
C ILE A 77 -1.16 -18.93 11.07
N PHE A 78 0.14 -19.13 10.94
CA PHE A 78 1.16 -18.65 11.87
C PHE A 78 2.15 -17.78 11.12
N GLN A 79 2.20 -16.49 11.48
CA GLN A 79 3.25 -15.60 11.02
C GLN A 79 4.36 -15.55 12.08
N ALA A 80 5.47 -16.26 11.82
CA ALA A 80 6.38 -16.69 12.88
C ALA A 80 5.61 -17.42 13.99
N ARG A 81 5.70 -16.96 15.25
CA ARG A 81 4.97 -17.56 16.38
C ARG A 81 3.54 -17.06 16.55
N ARG A 82 3.14 -16.02 15.83
CA ARG A 82 1.85 -15.36 16.05
C ARG A 82 0.75 -16.11 15.29
N PRO A 83 -0.22 -16.74 15.98
CA PRO A 83 -1.40 -17.25 15.31
C PRO A 83 -2.18 -16.07 14.71
N THR A 84 -2.64 -16.20 13.47
CA THR A 84 -3.43 -15.19 12.75
C THR A 84 -4.55 -15.89 11.99
N LEU A 85 -5.78 -15.41 12.13
CA LEU A 85 -6.93 -15.93 11.41
C LEU A 85 -6.95 -15.31 10.01
N MET A 86 -6.84 -16.12 8.96
CA MET A 86 -6.99 -15.64 7.59
C MET A 86 -8.40 -15.94 7.10
N LEU A 87 -9.11 -14.93 6.65
CA LEU A 87 -10.47 -15.09 6.12
C LEU A 87 -10.41 -15.52 4.65
N ILE A 88 -11.32 -16.42 4.26
CA ILE A 88 -11.46 -16.94 2.90
C ILE A 88 -12.81 -16.49 2.32
N ASP A 89 -13.89 -16.70 3.07
CA ASP A 89 -15.25 -16.36 2.67
C ASP A 89 -15.47 -14.82 2.58
N LEU A 90 -16.04 -14.37 1.46
CA LEU A 90 -16.23 -12.96 1.15
C LEU A 90 -17.28 -12.31 2.07
N GLU A 91 -18.36 -13.02 2.42
CA GLU A 91 -19.39 -12.46 3.30
C GLU A 91 -18.81 -12.18 4.69
N LEU A 92 -18.03 -13.12 5.22
CA LEU A 92 -17.32 -12.98 6.47
C LEU A 92 -16.31 -11.83 6.43
N VAL A 93 -15.59 -11.65 5.32
CA VAL A 93 -14.71 -10.49 5.11
C VAL A 93 -15.49 -9.18 5.22
N LYS A 94 -16.64 -9.07 4.54
CA LYS A 94 -17.49 -7.87 4.59
C LYS A 94 -18.05 -7.62 5.99
N ASN A 95 -18.46 -8.67 6.68
CA ASN A 95 -18.93 -8.58 8.05
C ASN A 95 -17.83 -8.03 8.97
N VAL A 96 -16.61 -8.57 8.93
CA VAL A 96 -15.47 -8.09 9.74
C VAL A 96 -15.07 -6.65 9.39
N LEU A 97 -15.11 -6.27 8.12
CA LEU A 97 -14.71 -4.92 7.68
C LEU A 97 -15.74 -3.85 8.01
N SER A 98 -17.03 -4.20 8.00
CA SER A 98 -18.15 -3.26 8.07
C SER A 98 -19.07 -3.50 9.27
N LYS A 99 -19.80 -4.63 9.33
CA LYS A 99 -20.84 -4.87 10.35
C LYS A 99 -20.25 -5.06 11.76
N GLU A 100 -19.19 -5.84 11.86
CA GLU A 100 -18.48 -6.14 13.11
C GLU A 100 -17.30 -5.19 13.34
N PHE A 101 -17.24 -4.07 12.62
CA PHE A 101 -16.20 -3.06 12.79
C PHE A 101 -15.95 -2.65 14.26
N PRO A 102 -16.95 -2.52 15.14
CA PRO A 102 -16.71 -2.23 16.56
C PRO A 102 -15.81 -3.25 17.27
N ASN A 103 -15.86 -4.52 16.85
CA ASN A 103 -15.03 -5.60 17.40
C ASN A 103 -13.68 -5.72 16.69
N PHE A 104 -13.51 -5.11 15.52
CA PHE A 104 -12.33 -5.24 14.66
C PHE A 104 -11.78 -3.87 14.22
N SER A 105 -11.89 -2.84 15.07
CA SER A 105 -11.67 -1.45 14.66
C SER A 105 -10.21 -1.08 14.40
N ASP A 106 -9.27 -1.85 14.96
CA ASP A 106 -7.84 -1.58 14.90
C ASP A 106 -7.10 -2.45 13.89
N ARG A 107 -5.88 -2.04 13.52
CA ARG A 107 -4.96 -2.80 12.67
C ARG A 107 -3.79 -3.32 13.50
N ILE A 108 -3.09 -4.34 13.02
CA ILE A 108 -1.91 -4.90 13.71
C ILE A 108 -0.82 -3.85 13.98
N SER A 109 -0.81 -2.74 13.24
CA SER A 109 0.12 -1.62 13.40
C SER A 109 0.03 -0.89 14.75
N VAL A 110 -0.96 -1.15 15.62
CA VAL A 110 -1.04 -0.52 16.97
C VAL A 110 0.22 -0.77 17.82
N THR A 111 0.98 -1.83 17.52
CA THR A 111 2.19 -2.19 18.27
C THR A 111 3.43 -1.40 17.85
N THR A 112 3.26 -0.35 17.06
CA THR A 112 4.36 0.47 16.54
C THR A 112 4.88 1.42 17.62
N ASP A 113 6.19 1.58 17.71
CA ASP A 113 6.85 2.43 18.72
C ASP A 113 6.81 3.91 18.29
N THR A 114 5.66 4.55 18.50
CA THR A 114 5.41 5.95 18.13
C THR A 114 6.14 6.97 19.00
N GLN A 115 6.62 6.56 20.18
CA GLN A 115 7.38 7.41 21.08
C GLN A 115 8.81 7.61 20.57
N ARG A 116 9.46 6.52 20.14
CA ARG A 116 10.80 6.57 19.56
C ARG A 116 10.81 7.00 18.10
N GLU A 117 9.71 6.81 17.38
CA GLU A 117 9.58 7.13 15.95
C GLU A 117 8.30 7.96 15.70
N PRO A 118 8.33 9.29 15.92
CA PRO A 118 7.14 10.14 15.90
C PRO A 118 6.36 10.12 14.58
N LEU A 119 7.04 9.95 13.44
CA LEU A 119 6.41 9.83 12.12
C LEU A 119 5.47 8.63 12.02
N LEU A 120 5.60 7.63 12.89
CA LEU A 120 4.71 6.47 12.93
C LEU A 120 3.38 6.76 13.66
N ARG A 121 3.26 7.87 14.40
CA ARG A 121 1.99 8.29 15.02
C ARG A 121 1.09 8.98 14.01
N ASN A 122 0.50 8.20 13.11
CA ASN A 122 -0.30 8.71 11.99
C ASN A 122 -1.57 7.87 11.77
N LEU A 123 -2.49 8.36 10.93
CA LEU A 123 -3.80 7.75 10.68
C LEU A 123 -3.77 6.24 10.38
N ALA A 124 -2.71 5.73 9.72
CA ALA A 124 -2.60 4.32 9.37
C ALA A 124 -2.26 3.41 10.57
N ASN A 125 -1.64 3.96 11.61
CA ASN A 125 -1.17 3.23 12.79
C ASN A 125 -1.96 3.54 14.07
N MET A 126 -2.69 4.67 14.11
CA MET A 126 -3.54 5.04 15.23
C MET A 126 -4.65 4.01 15.49
N SER A 127 -5.10 3.98 16.74
CA SER A 127 -6.14 3.08 17.26
C SER A 127 -7.24 3.81 18.02
N GLY A 128 -8.38 3.15 18.20
CA GLY A 128 -9.47 3.62 19.07
C GLY A 128 -9.93 5.06 18.80
N ALA A 129 -10.12 5.84 19.88
CA ALA A 129 -10.63 7.20 19.81
C ALA A 129 -9.72 8.17 19.04
N GLU A 130 -8.39 8.03 19.17
CA GLU A 130 -7.42 8.85 18.44
C GLU A 130 -7.55 8.64 16.93
N TRP A 131 -7.67 7.39 16.48
CA TRP A 131 -7.90 7.10 15.08
C TRP A 131 -9.23 7.67 14.59
N LYS A 132 -10.31 7.51 15.37
CA LYS A 132 -11.65 8.00 15.01
C LYS A 132 -11.63 9.52 14.81
N ALA A 133 -11.03 10.26 15.72
CA ALA A 133 -10.89 11.71 15.64
C ALA A 133 -10.06 12.12 14.41
N MET A 134 -8.88 11.53 14.21
CA MET A 134 -8.04 11.82 13.04
C MET A 134 -8.74 11.47 11.72
N ARG A 135 -9.50 10.36 11.69
CA ARG A 135 -10.25 9.96 10.49
C ARG A 135 -11.35 10.96 10.14
N GLN A 136 -12.06 11.49 11.15
CA GLN A 136 -13.08 12.53 10.95
C GLN A 136 -12.49 13.82 10.41
N ILE A 137 -11.29 14.19 10.86
CA ILE A 137 -10.54 15.36 10.38
C ILE A 137 -10.07 15.20 8.93
N VAL A 138 -9.49 14.04 8.62
CA VAL A 138 -8.87 13.80 7.31
C VAL A 138 -9.91 13.58 6.21
N THR A 139 -11.00 12.84 6.47
CA THR A 139 -11.93 12.40 5.41
C THR A 139 -12.48 13.57 4.56
N PRO A 140 -12.89 14.71 5.14
CA PRO A 140 -13.37 15.88 4.37
C PRO A 140 -12.33 16.48 3.41
N THR A 141 -11.03 16.28 3.69
CA THR A 141 -9.93 16.71 2.83
C THR A 141 -10.02 16.06 1.45
N PHE A 142 -10.60 14.86 1.36
CA PHE A 142 -10.77 14.10 0.11
C PHE A 142 -12.17 14.24 -0.53
N SER A 143 -12.96 15.24 -0.12
CA SER A 143 -14.27 15.52 -0.72
C SER A 143 -14.16 15.99 -2.18
N SER A 144 -15.24 15.83 -2.97
CA SER A 144 -15.30 16.24 -4.39
C SER A 144 -14.82 17.69 -4.59
N ALA A 145 -15.28 18.61 -3.76
CA ALA A 145 -14.95 20.03 -3.87
C ALA A 145 -13.45 20.28 -3.61
N LYS A 146 -12.86 19.65 -2.59
CA LYS A 146 -11.43 19.78 -2.29
C LYS A 146 -10.56 19.11 -3.35
N MET A 147 -10.99 17.97 -3.89
CA MET A 147 -10.30 17.32 -5.01
C MET A 147 -10.33 18.18 -6.26
N LYS A 148 -11.48 18.77 -6.61
CA LYS A 148 -11.58 19.71 -7.74
C LYS A 148 -10.66 20.92 -7.57
N ALA A 149 -10.62 21.51 -6.37
CA ALA A 149 -9.75 22.65 -6.08
C ALA A 149 -8.24 22.30 -6.13
N MET A 150 -7.86 21.07 -5.76
CA MET A 150 -6.48 20.60 -5.77
C MET A 150 -6.04 20.06 -7.14
N PHE A 151 -6.98 19.66 -8.00
CA PHE A 151 -6.71 19.02 -9.29
C PHE A 151 -5.74 19.79 -10.21
N PRO A 152 -5.75 21.14 -10.28
CA PRO A 152 -4.77 21.88 -11.09
C PRO A 152 -3.31 21.49 -10.80
N LEU A 153 -2.97 21.18 -9.53
CA LEU A 153 -1.63 20.72 -9.14
C LEU A 153 -1.29 19.34 -9.75
N ILE A 154 -2.29 18.45 -9.85
CA ILE A 154 -2.15 17.13 -10.48
C ILE A 154 -1.98 17.30 -11.99
N ALA A 155 -2.80 18.15 -12.61
CA ALA A 155 -2.77 18.42 -14.05
C ALA A 155 -1.41 18.99 -14.49
N GLU A 156 -0.84 19.92 -13.72
CA GLU A 156 0.49 20.47 -13.98
C GLU A 156 1.58 19.39 -13.95
N CYS A 157 1.53 18.49 -12.96
CA CYS A 157 2.45 17.36 -12.88
C CYS A 157 2.26 16.39 -14.06
N ALA A 158 1.01 16.15 -14.50
CA ALA A 158 0.71 15.27 -15.62
C ALA A 158 1.21 15.86 -16.95
N GLN A 159 1.10 17.17 -17.13
CA GLN A 159 1.68 17.87 -18.28
C GLN A 159 3.21 17.80 -18.25
N THR A 160 3.82 17.97 -17.08
CA THR A 160 5.27 17.83 -16.88
C THR A 160 5.73 16.40 -17.18
N LEU A 161 4.96 15.39 -16.76
CA LEU A 161 5.24 13.97 -17.04
C LEU A 161 5.35 13.73 -18.55
N LYS A 162 4.37 14.17 -19.33
CA LYS A 162 4.40 14.09 -20.81
C LYS A 162 5.66 14.76 -21.38
N ASN A 163 5.94 15.99 -20.95
CA ASN A 163 7.05 16.78 -21.48
C ASN A 163 8.42 16.22 -21.11
N SER A 164 8.55 15.64 -19.90
CA SER A 164 9.78 14.98 -19.46
C SER A 164 10.04 13.69 -20.23
N LEU A 165 8.99 12.93 -20.57
CA LEU A 165 9.16 11.66 -21.30
C LEU A 165 9.76 11.88 -22.69
N LEU A 166 9.39 12.96 -23.38
CA LEU A 166 9.95 13.33 -24.69
C LEU A 166 11.47 13.57 -24.67
N LYS A 167 12.08 13.74 -23.48
CA LYS A 167 13.51 13.96 -23.30
C LYS A 167 14.26 12.67 -22.92
N GLU A 168 13.55 11.59 -22.67
CA GLU A 168 14.10 10.28 -22.30
C GLU A 168 14.25 9.38 -23.53
N SER A 169 15.01 8.29 -23.40
CA SER A 169 14.98 7.22 -24.41
C SER A 169 13.60 6.56 -24.40
N LEU A 170 12.86 6.74 -25.48
CA LEU A 170 11.51 6.19 -25.62
C LEU A 170 11.49 4.69 -25.94
N ALA A 171 12.62 4.10 -26.34
CA ALA A 171 12.70 2.69 -26.75
C ALA A 171 12.59 1.72 -25.57
N GLU A 172 13.16 2.08 -24.42
CA GLU A 172 13.29 1.20 -23.25
C GLU A 172 13.13 2.00 -21.95
N VAL A 173 11.89 2.38 -21.64
CA VAL A 173 11.56 3.18 -20.46
C VAL A 173 11.33 2.28 -19.26
N ASN A 174 12.05 2.53 -18.16
CA ASN A 174 11.77 1.94 -16.85
C ASN A 174 10.52 2.59 -16.24
N VAL A 175 9.35 2.00 -16.50
CA VAL A 175 8.06 2.59 -16.13
C VAL A 175 7.93 2.81 -14.62
N PRO A 176 8.28 1.86 -13.72
CA PRO A 176 8.21 2.09 -12.28
C PRO A 176 9.06 3.25 -11.79
N ASP A 177 10.27 3.43 -12.34
CA ASP A 177 11.12 4.56 -11.96
C ASP A 177 10.46 5.88 -12.39
N PHE A 178 10.03 5.96 -13.65
CA PHE A 178 9.43 7.18 -14.20
C PHE A 178 8.10 7.55 -13.52
N MET A 179 7.23 6.57 -13.25
CA MET A 179 5.98 6.79 -12.51
C MET A 179 6.25 7.15 -11.04
N THR A 180 7.37 6.70 -10.46
CA THR A 180 7.77 7.12 -9.12
C THR A 180 8.18 8.58 -9.09
N ARG A 181 8.89 9.08 -10.11
CA ARG A 181 9.20 10.51 -10.27
C ARG A 181 7.93 11.36 -10.34
N PHE A 182 6.99 10.99 -11.21
CA PHE A 182 5.70 11.67 -11.34
C PHE A 182 4.91 11.72 -10.02
N THR A 183 4.73 10.57 -9.38
CA THR A 183 3.96 10.51 -8.13
C THR A 183 4.66 11.20 -6.97
N THR A 184 5.99 11.29 -6.99
CA THR A 184 6.76 12.11 -6.06
C THR A 184 6.42 13.60 -6.23
N ASP A 185 6.39 14.10 -7.47
CA ASP A 185 6.06 15.49 -7.76
C ASP A 185 4.61 15.83 -7.40
N VAL A 186 3.67 14.96 -7.77
CA VAL A 186 2.25 15.09 -7.40
C VAL A 186 2.10 15.20 -5.89
N ILE A 187 2.78 14.35 -5.14
CA ILE A 187 2.69 14.33 -3.67
C ILE A 187 3.44 15.48 -3.01
N GLY A 188 4.62 15.84 -3.50
CA GLY A 188 5.31 17.04 -3.03
C GLY A 188 4.42 18.27 -3.17
N SER A 189 3.76 18.38 -4.32
CA SER A 189 2.86 19.48 -4.64
C SER A 189 1.55 19.42 -3.81
N CYS A 190 0.84 18.30 -3.83
CA CYS A 190 -0.50 18.18 -3.23
C CYS A 190 -0.49 17.92 -1.71
N ALA A 191 0.56 17.29 -1.18
CA ALA A 191 0.65 16.92 0.23
C ALA A 191 1.63 17.78 1.03
N PHE A 192 2.67 18.34 0.42
CA PHE A 192 3.73 19.12 1.11
C PHE A 192 3.76 20.59 0.68
N GLY A 193 3.08 20.95 -0.41
CA GLY A 193 3.10 22.30 -0.95
C GLY A 193 4.47 22.73 -1.48
N VAL A 194 5.30 21.79 -1.90
CA VAL A 194 6.64 22.03 -2.47
C VAL A 194 6.73 21.46 -3.89
N ASP A 195 7.70 21.92 -4.68
CA ASP A 195 8.07 21.29 -5.95
C ASP A 195 9.30 20.41 -5.72
N PRO A 196 9.18 19.06 -5.76
CA PRO A 196 10.33 18.17 -5.66
C PRO A 196 11.24 18.16 -6.89
N GLY A 197 10.73 18.56 -8.07
CA GLY A 197 11.46 18.56 -9.33
C GLY A 197 11.89 17.18 -9.84
N SER A 198 11.28 16.09 -9.36
CA SER A 198 11.73 14.70 -9.59
C SER A 198 11.57 14.25 -11.04
N LEU A 199 10.59 14.80 -11.77
CA LEU A 199 10.43 14.54 -13.21
C LEU A 199 11.49 15.22 -14.07
N LYS A 200 12.11 16.30 -13.57
CA LYS A 200 13.14 17.07 -14.27
C LYS A 200 14.54 16.60 -13.88
N ASP A 201 14.72 16.26 -12.61
CA ASP A 201 15.97 15.79 -12.03
C ASP A 201 15.76 14.41 -11.37
N PRO A 202 16.25 13.32 -11.99
CA PRO A 202 16.22 11.98 -11.42
C PRO A 202 17.00 11.86 -10.10
N GLU A 203 17.87 12.82 -9.81
CA GLU A 203 18.73 12.83 -8.64
C GLU A 203 18.22 13.74 -7.52
N SER A 204 16.97 14.23 -7.63
CA SER A 204 16.40 15.19 -6.68
C SER A 204 16.46 14.66 -5.23
N PRO A 205 16.80 15.51 -4.24
CA PRO A 205 16.93 15.07 -2.85
C PRO A 205 15.65 14.44 -2.29
N PHE A 206 14.50 14.98 -2.69
CA PHE A 206 13.20 14.49 -2.24
C PHE A 206 12.91 13.09 -2.79
N LEU A 207 13.22 12.84 -4.07
CA LEU A 207 13.07 11.52 -4.68
C LEU A 207 14.00 10.50 -4.02
N LYS A 208 15.28 10.83 -3.81
CA LYS A 208 16.25 9.95 -3.14
C LYS A 208 15.81 9.56 -1.74
N MET A 209 15.35 10.53 -0.95
CA MET A 209 14.83 10.28 0.40
C MET A 209 13.56 9.43 0.36
N SER A 210 12.70 9.64 -0.64
CA SER A 210 11.50 8.84 -0.84
C SER A 210 11.81 7.39 -1.20
N GLN A 211 12.69 7.16 -2.18
CA GLN A 211 13.11 5.83 -2.62
C GLN A 211 13.80 5.04 -1.50
N LYS A 212 14.56 5.71 -0.62
CA LYS A 212 15.21 5.07 0.54
C LYS A 212 14.21 4.37 1.47
N MET A 213 12.96 4.85 1.54
CA MET A 213 11.90 4.23 2.37
C MET A 213 11.37 2.91 1.79
N PHE A 214 11.47 2.74 0.46
CA PHE A 214 10.91 1.60 -0.27
C PHE A 214 11.99 0.63 -0.79
N LYS A 215 13.24 0.81 -0.36
CA LYS A 215 14.35 -0.06 -0.75
C LYS A 215 14.06 -1.52 -0.37
N ILE A 216 14.30 -2.42 -1.33
CA ILE A 216 14.01 -3.87 -1.20
C ILE A 216 15.28 -4.71 -1.02
N ASP A 217 16.34 -4.15 -0.43
CA ASP A 217 17.55 -4.92 -0.13
C ASP A 217 17.35 -5.86 1.08
N ARG A 218 18.22 -6.87 1.19
CA ARG A 218 18.11 -7.93 2.21
C ARG A 218 18.12 -7.38 3.64
N SER A 219 18.90 -6.33 3.92
CA SER A 219 18.97 -5.74 5.25
C SER A 219 17.66 -5.05 5.62
N THR A 220 17.06 -4.31 4.68
CA THR A 220 15.77 -3.64 4.87
C THR A 220 14.64 -4.65 5.08
N VAL A 221 14.64 -5.76 4.33
CA VAL A 221 13.63 -6.81 4.50
C VAL A 221 13.79 -7.53 5.84
N LEU A 222 15.02 -7.91 6.22
CA LEU A 222 15.28 -8.57 7.51
C LEU A 222 14.86 -7.66 8.67
N LYS A 223 15.18 -6.38 8.59
CA LYS A 223 14.77 -5.34 9.56
C LYS A 223 13.25 -5.23 9.65
N ARG A 224 12.54 -5.26 8.53
CA ARG A 224 11.06 -5.27 8.49
C ARG A 224 10.48 -6.50 9.16
N TYR A 225 11.01 -7.69 8.87
CA TYR A 225 10.55 -8.92 9.53
C TYR A 225 10.88 -8.94 11.02
N CYS A 226 12.06 -8.45 11.43
CA CYS A 226 12.40 -8.29 12.83
C CYS A 226 11.40 -7.37 13.54
N ARG A 227 11.03 -6.24 12.93
CA ARG A 227 10.01 -5.32 13.47
C ARG A 227 8.65 -6.00 13.65
N THR A 228 8.19 -6.73 12.64
CA THR A 228 6.85 -7.33 12.63
C THR A 228 6.74 -8.55 13.55
N PHE A 229 7.76 -9.41 13.59
CA PHE A 229 7.68 -10.71 14.27
C PHE A 229 8.45 -10.78 15.59
N PHE A 230 9.47 -9.92 15.75
CA PHE A 230 10.32 -9.87 16.92
C PHE A 230 10.46 -8.42 17.44
N PRO A 231 9.36 -7.71 17.75
CA PRO A 231 9.39 -6.29 18.07
C PRO A 231 10.26 -5.95 19.30
N LYS A 232 10.33 -6.86 20.28
CA LYS A 232 11.22 -6.71 21.45
C LYS A 232 12.70 -6.70 21.04
N LEU A 233 13.09 -7.61 20.15
CA LEU A 233 14.44 -7.68 19.60
C LEU A 233 14.76 -6.45 18.75
N PHE A 234 13.79 -6.01 17.92
CA PHE A 234 13.93 -4.80 17.11
C PHE A 234 14.23 -3.56 17.97
N LYS A 235 13.53 -3.42 19.10
CA LYS A 235 13.76 -2.35 20.08
C LYS A 235 15.10 -2.51 20.80
N PHE A 236 15.45 -3.73 21.23
CA PHE A 236 16.71 -4.04 21.90
C PHE A 236 17.92 -3.68 21.03
N LEU A 237 17.87 -3.99 19.73
CA LEU A 237 18.93 -3.66 18.76
C LEU A 237 18.93 -2.19 18.32
N ASN A 238 18.07 -1.35 18.91
CA ASN A 238 17.87 0.05 18.56
C ASN A 238 17.63 0.30 17.05
N LEU A 239 16.99 -0.65 16.36
CA LEU A 239 16.65 -0.49 14.95
C LEU A 239 15.47 0.49 14.82
N ARG A 240 15.44 1.32 13.77
CA ARG A 240 14.33 2.27 13.49
C ARG A 240 13.66 1.94 12.16
N THR A 241 12.35 2.01 12.04
CA THR A 241 11.61 1.75 10.79
C THR A 241 12.15 2.60 9.64
N TYR A 242 12.24 3.90 9.85
CA TYR A 242 12.87 4.84 8.92
C TYR A 242 14.26 5.23 9.44
N SER A 243 15.20 5.50 8.53
CA SER A 243 16.50 6.01 8.94
C SER A 243 16.36 7.45 9.44
N LYS A 244 17.27 7.86 10.34
CA LYS A 244 17.18 9.17 11.02
C LYS A 244 17.24 10.34 10.03
N ASP A 245 18.03 10.22 8.97
CA ASP A 245 18.14 11.21 7.90
C ASP A 245 16.82 11.40 7.13
N VAL A 246 16.09 10.32 6.84
CA VAL A 246 14.75 10.39 6.23
C VAL A 246 13.78 11.12 7.16
N GLU A 247 13.77 10.73 8.44
CA GLU A 247 12.90 11.38 9.45
C GLU A 247 13.22 12.87 9.58
N THR A 248 14.49 13.23 9.69
CA THR A 248 14.94 14.63 9.76
C THR A 248 14.57 15.40 8.50
N PHE A 249 14.86 14.87 7.31
CA PHE A 249 14.58 15.54 6.04
C PHE A 249 13.12 15.95 5.90
N PHE A 250 12.19 15.01 6.03
CA PHE A 250 10.77 15.30 5.85
C PHE A 250 10.17 16.14 6.99
N THR A 251 10.62 15.91 8.23
CA THR A 251 10.20 16.76 9.37
C THR A 251 10.64 18.20 9.16
N THR A 252 11.88 18.42 8.71
CA THR A 252 12.41 19.76 8.46
C THR A 252 11.68 20.46 7.31
N ILE A 253 11.39 19.77 6.20
CA ILE A 253 10.67 20.37 5.07
C ILE A 253 9.26 20.78 5.49
N ILE A 254 8.49 19.88 6.10
CA ILE A 254 7.11 20.19 6.50
C ILE A 254 7.11 21.33 7.51
N LYS A 255 8.01 21.30 8.49
CA LYS A 255 8.10 22.37 9.50
C LYS A 255 8.39 23.72 8.85
N LYS A 256 9.35 23.80 7.92
CA LYS A 256 9.65 25.03 7.18
C LYS A 256 8.43 25.58 6.44
N VAL A 257 7.69 24.71 5.73
CA VAL A 257 6.47 25.11 5.00
C VAL A 257 5.38 25.62 5.97
N LEU A 258 5.20 24.96 7.11
CA LEU A 258 4.24 25.40 8.14
C LEU A 258 4.62 26.77 8.71
N ASP A 259 5.90 26.96 9.06
CA ASP A 259 6.41 28.22 9.61
C ASP A 259 6.28 29.37 8.60
N GLU A 260 6.62 29.13 7.33
CA GLU A 260 6.48 30.10 6.24
C GLU A 260 5.03 30.54 6.04
N ARG A 261 4.08 29.59 6.01
CA ARG A 261 2.65 29.91 5.82
C ARG A 261 2.06 30.70 6.97
N ARG A 262 2.51 30.41 8.20
CA ARG A 262 2.10 31.17 9.38
C ARG A 262 2.63 32.60 9.34
N ALA A 263 3.87 32.79 8.86
CA ALA A 263 4.49 34.10 8.75
C ALA A 263 3.91 34.94 7.59
N THR A 264 3.66 34.32 6.44
CA THR A 264 3.28 35.02 5.20
C THR A 264 1.78 35.07 4.94
N GLY A 265 1.01 34.16 5.54
CA GLY A 265 -0.43 34.00 5.28
C GLY A 265 -0.77 33.30 3.96
N VAL A 266 0.22 32.87 3.17
CA VAL A 266 0.02 32.19 1.87
C VAL A 266 -0.92 30.98 2.04
N GLN A 267 -1.94 30.93 1.18
CA GLN A 267 -2.92 29.84 1.13
C GLN A 267 -2.72 29.03 -0.15
N ARG A 268 -2.80 27.71 -0.04
CA ARG A 268 -2.70 26.78 -1.16
C ARG A 268 -3.76 25.69 -1.05
N HIS A 269 -4.30 25.21 -2.16
CA HIS A 269 -5.30 24.14 -2.17
C HIS A 269 -4.65 22.76 -2.02
N ASP A 270 -3.94 22.54 -0.93
CA ASP A 270 -3.21 21.31 -0.62
C ASP A 270 -3.54 20.73 0.76
N PHE A 271 -3.01 19.54 1.05
CA PHE A 271 -3.25 18.83 2.30
C PHE A 271 -2.78 19.60 3.53
N LEU A 272 -1.59 20.22 3.48
CA LEU A 272 -1.06 20.98 4.62
C LEU A 272 -1.96 22.16 4.97
N GLN A 273 -2.50 22.86 3.98
CA GLN A 273 -3.41 23.97 4.25
C GLN A 273 -4.68 23.49 4.94
N LEU A 274 -5.19 22.33 4.53
CA LEU A 274 -6.38 21.74 5.15
C LEU A 274 -6.10 21.34 6.60
N MET A 275 -4.92 20.78 6.90
CA MET A 275 -4.51 20.48 8.28
C MET A 275 -4.29 21.75 9.12
N LEU A 276 -3.71 22.80 8.55
CA LEU A 276 -3.56 24.10 9.21
C LEU A 276 -4.92 24.73 9.52
N ASN A 277 -5.89 24.62 8.62
CA ASN A 277 -7.24 25.12 8.85
C ASN A 277 -7.93 24.38 10.00
N VAL A 278 -7.76 23.05 10.06
CA VAL A 278 -8.27 22.23 11.18
C VAL A 278 -7.57 22.61 12.49
N GLN A 279 -6.28 22.89 12.47
CA GLN A 279 -5.54 23.31 13.66
C GLN A 279 -6.09 24.62 14.27
N LYS A 280 -6.70 25.49 13.46
CA LYS A 280 -7.36 26.72 13.93
C LYS A 280 -8.77 26.49 14.49
N THR A 281 -9.39 25.34 14.23
CA THR A 281 -10.73 25.03 14.73
C THR A 281 -10.66 24.45 16.14
N GLU A 282 -11.51 24.93 17.04
CA GLU A 282 -11.69 24.32 18.36
C GLU A 282 -12.34 22.95 18.19
N THR A 283 -11.53 21.91 18.31
CA THR A 283 -11.99 20.52 18.31
C THR A 283 -11.54 19.84 19.60
N SER A 284 -12.25 18.81 20.03
CA SER A 284 -11.85 18.00 21.19
C SER A 284 -10.52 17.27 20.99
N PHE A 285 -10.02 17.20 19.76
CA PHE A 285 -8.77 16.57 19.39
C PHE A 285 -7.75 17.62 18.90
N VAL A 286 -6.81 18.00 19.77
CA VAL A 286 -5.82 19.04 19.47
C VAL A 286 -4.87 18.60 18.35
N MET A 287 -4.94 19.29 17.21
CA MET A 287 -4.04 19.09 16.08
C MET A 287 -2.69 19.77 16.34
N THR A 288 -1.70 18.99 16.77
CA THR A 288 -0.32 19.46 16.99
C THR A 288 0.51 19.43 15.71
N ASP A 289 1.58 20.21 15.63
CA ASP A 289 2.51 20.21 14.49
C ASP A 289 3.09 18.82 14.24
N THR A 290 3.42 18.08 15.29
CA THR A 290 3.90 16.69 15.19
C THR A 290 2.87 15.79 14.49
N LEU A 291 1.57 16.00 14.75
CA LEU A 291 0.49 15.25 14.07
C LEU A 291 0.30 15.69 12.63
N ILE A 292 0.44 16.98 12.31
CA ILE A 292 0.41 17.47 10.92
C ILE A 292 1.57 16.85 10.15
N ILE A 293 2.78 16.88 10.73
CA ILE A 293 4.00 16.31 10.14
C ILE A 293 3.84 14.80 9.90
N SER A 294 3.45 14.04 10.92
CA SER A 294 3.33 12.58 10.82
C SER A 294 2.21 12.15 9.86
N ASN A 295 1.09 12.88 9.80
CA ASN A 295 0.01 12.59 8.86
C ASN A 295 0.37 12.97 7.42
N SER A 296 1.01 14.11 7.19
CA SER A 296 1.48 14.49 5.85
C SER A 296 2.51 13.49 5.33
N PHE A 297 3.41 13.03 6.19
CA PHE A 297 4.38 12.00 5.87
C PHE A 297 3.74 10.66 5.45
N ILE A 298 2.70 10.18 6.15
CA ILE A 298 2.01 8.94 5.73
C ILE A 298 1.21 9.13 4.43
N PHE A 299 0.64 10.31 4.18
CA PHE A 299 -0.03 10.58 2.91
C PHE A 299 0.93 10.52 1.73
N MET A 300 2.16 11.03 1.91
CA MET A 300 3.20 10.87 0.90
C MET A 300 3.56 9.41 0.67
N LEU A 301 3.90 8.68 1.73
CA LEU A 301 4.25 7.26 1.62
C LEU A 301 3.14 6.46 0.91
N ALA A 302 1.89 6.70 1.29
CA ALA A 302 0.76 5.99 0.71
C ALA A 302 0.52 6.38 -0.74
N GLY A 303 0.52 7.67 -1.07
CA GLY A 303 0.18 8.17 -2.40
C GLY A 303 1.26 7.97 -3.46
N LEU A 304 2.54 7.97 -3.05
CA LEU A 304 3.69 7.81 -3.95
C LEU A 304 3.76 6.39 -4.49
N GLU A 305 4.03 5.43 -3.62
CA GLU A 305 4.35 4.05 -4.04
C GLU A 305 3.13 3.29 -4.60
N SER A 306 1.93 3.55 -4.07
CA SER A 306 0.72 2.85 -4.54
C SER A 306 0.26 3.33 -5.91
N SER A 307 0.32 4.64 -6.17
CA SER A 307 -0.08 5.21 -7.46
C SER A 307 0.95 4.88 -8.53
N SER A 308 2.25 4.89 -8.22
CA SER A 308 3.30 4.54 -9.20
C SER A 308 3.21 3.07 -9.60
N THR A 309 2.96 2.19 -8.62
CA THR A 309 2.72 0.76 -8.85
C THR A 309 1.49 0.55 -9.73
N THR A 310 0.37 1.23 -9.43
CA THR A 310 -0.87 1.11 -10.20
C THR A 310 -0.67 1.59 -11.63
N LEU A 311 -0.04 2.75 -11.83
CA LEU A 311 0.29 3.27 -13.17
C LEU A 311 1.15 2.27 -13.96
N SER A 312 2.21 1.75 -13.32
CA SER A 312 3.14 0.83 -13.99
C SER A 312 2.46 -0.45 -14.46
N PHE A 313 1.59 -1.03 -13.62
CA PHE A 313 0.82 -2.22 -14.02
C PHE A 313 -0.25 -1.89 -15.06
N CYS A 314 -0.93 -0.73 -14.97
CA CYS A 314 -1.92 -0.33 -15.96
C CYS A 314 -1.27 -0.19 -17.34
N LEU A 315 -0.14 0.52 -17.43
CA LEU A 315 0.60 0.69 -18.67
C LEU A 315 1.10 -0.66 -19.22
N TYR A 316 1.53 -1.58 -18.36
CA TYR A 316 1.90 -2.94 -18.76
C TYR A 316 0.72 -3.73 -19.35
N GLU A 317 -0.47 -3.65 -18.73
CA GLU A 317 -1.66 -4.32 -19.25
C GLU A 317 -2.10 -3.72 -20.59
N LEU A 318 -2.09 -2.39 -20.71
CA LEU A 318 -2.46 -1.67 -21.94
C LEU A 318 -1.45 -1.87 -23.08
N ALA A 319 -0.16 -2.06 -22.79
CA ALA A 319 0.84 -2.33 -23.83
C ALA A 319 0.65 -3.70 -24.50
N LYS A 320 -0.06 -4.63 -23.86
CA LYS A 320 -0.33 -5.96 -24.43
C LYS A 320 -1.59 -6.00 -25.30
N ASP A 321 -2.42 -4.95 -25.26
CA ASP A 321 -3.70 -4.91 -25.95
C ASP A 321 -3.91 -3.54 -26.60
N LYS A 322 -3.50 -3.44 -27.87
CA LYS A 322 -3.62 -2.23 -28.67
C LYS A 322 -5.08 -1.79 -28.83
N HIS A 323 -6.03 -2.71 -28.94
CA HIS A 323 -7.44 -2.36 -29.11
C HIS A 323 -7.97 -1.60 -27.89
N ILE A 324 -7.71 -2.13 -26.68
CA ILE A 324 -8.09 -1.43 -25.44
C ILE A 324 -7.40 -0.07 -25.37
N GLN A 325 -6.12 0.00 -25.75
CA GLN A 325 -5.37 1.25 -25.76
C GLN A 325 -5.96 2.29 -26.72
N ASP A 326 -6.39 1.88 -27.91
CA ASP A 326 -6.99 2.73 -28.93
C ASP A 326 -8.39 3.23 -28.51
N ASP A 327 -9.21 2.38 -27.87
CA ASP A 327 -10.50 2.77 -27.30
C ASP A 327 -10.34 3.83 -26.20
N LEU A 328 -9.38 3.61 -25.29
CA LEU A 328 -9.05 4.56 -24.22
C LEU A 328 -8.56 5.88 -24.81
N ARG A 329 -7.70 5.84 -25.82
CA ARG A 329 -7.18 7.04 -26.47
C ARG A 329 -8.30 7.86 -27.11
N THR A 330 -9.23 7.20 -27.80
CA THR A 330 -10.39 7.85 -28.41
C THR A 330 -11.21 8.58 -27.34
N GLU A 331 -11.57 7.92 -26.25
CA GLU A 331 -12.27 8.55 -25.12
C GLU A 331 -11.48 9.74 -24.53
N ILE A 332 -10.17 9.57 -24.36
CA ILE A 332 -9.30 10.62 -23.81
C ILE A 332 -9.32 11.85 -24.73
N VAL A 333 -9.04 11.69 -26.03
CA VAL A 333 -8.99 12.80 -26.99
C VAL A 333 -10.34 13.54 -27.02
N ASP A 334 -11.45 12.81 -27.13
CA ASP A 334 -12.80 13.39 -27.10
C ASP A 334 -13.06 14.22 -25.83
N CYS A 335 -12.64 13.72 -24.67
CA CYS A 335 -12.79 14.44 -23.41
C CYS A 335 -11.88 15.67 -23.34
N LEU A 336 -10.64 15.57 -23.79
CA LEU A 336 -9.70 16.71 -23.78
C LEU A 336 -10.19 17.82 -24.71
N GLU A 337 -10.72 17.49 -25.89
CA GLU A 337 -11.31 18.48 -26.80
C GLU A 337 -12.55 19.13 -26.21
N ARG A 338 -13.48 18.33 -25.65
CA ARG A 338 -14.73 18.82 -25.07
C ARG A 338 -14.53 19.77 -23.89
N TYR A 339 -13.53 19.49 -23.05
CA TYR A 339 -13.32 20.22 -21.80
C TYR A 339 -12.12 21.16 -21.82
N GLY A 340 -11.36 21.25 -22.92
CA GLY A 340 -10.24 22.18 -23.06
C GLY A 340 -8.95 21.74 -22.36
N GLY A 341 -8.61 20.45 -22.44
CA GLY A 341 -7.37 19.86 -21.91
C GLY A 341 -7.56 19.04 -20.63
N ILE A 342 -6.45 18.72 -19.96
CA ILE A 342 -6.45 17.88 -18.75
C ILE A 342 -6.93 18.73 -17.56
N ASN A 343 -8.21 18.64 -17.25
CA ASN A 343 -8.83 19.24 -16.07
C ASN A 343 -9.71 18.23 -15.32
N TYR A 344 -10.28 18.69 -14.20
CA TYR A 344 -11.02 17.82 -13.29
C TYR A 344 -12.25 17.21 -13.97
N GLU A 345 -12.99 18.03 -14.72
CA GLU A 345 -14.17 17.62 -15.48
C GLU A 345 -13.80 16.58 -16.54
N ALA A 346 -12.75 16.85 -17.34
CA ALA A 346 -12.28 15.93 -18.37
C ALA A 346 -11.96 14.55 -17.80
N VAL A 347 -11.15 14.49 -16.74
CA VAL A 347 -10.73 13.21 -16.13
C VAL A 347 -11.90 12.50 -15.46
N CYS A 348 -12.84 13.22 -14.84
CA CYS A 348 -14.04 12.61 -14.28
C CYS A 348 -14.98 12.05 -15.35
N SER A 349 -14.90 12.52 -16.59
CA SER A 349 -15.71 12.05 -17.71
C SER A 349 -15.12 10.84 -18.46
N MET A 350 -13.86 10.46 -18.19
CA MET A 350 -13.20 9.32 -18.83
C MET A 350 -13.59 7.99 -18.16
N ARG A 351 -14.69 7.39 -18.64
CA ARG A 351 -15.25 6.15 -18.08
C ARG A 351 -14.34 4.95 -18.33
N LEU A 352 -13.86 4.74 -19.56
CA LEU A 352 -12.97 3.63 -19.91
C LEU A 352 -11.63 3.73 -19.19
N VAL A 353 -11.07 4.93 -19.05
CA VAL A 353 -9.85 5.14 -18.24
C VAL A 353 -10.09 4.71 -16.80
N ASN A 354 -11.19 5.14 -16.18
CA ASN A 354 -11.52 4.72 -14.81
C ASN A 354 -11.72 3.19 -14.70
N GLN A 355 -12.34 2.55 -15.69
CA GLN A 355 -12.47 1.09 -15.75
C GLN A 355 -11.11 0.39 -15.83
N ALA A 356 -10.18 0.91 -16.64
CA ALA A 356 -8.82 0.37 -16.74
C ALA A 356 -8.05 0.52 -15.42
N VAL A 357 -8.22 1.64 -14.71
CA VAL A 357 -7.64 1.83 -13.37
C VAL A 357 -8.22 0.82 -12.38
N LEU A 358 -9.54 0.61 -12.37
CA LEU A 358 -10.19 -0.34 -11.46
C LEU A 358 -9.81 -1.79 -11.77
N GLU A 359 -9.77 -2.19 -13.04
CA GLU A 359 -9.35 -3.53 -13.44
C GLU A 359 -7.87 -3.79 -13.15
N THR A 360 -7.02 -2.77 -13.31
CA THR A 360 -5.62 -2.83 -12.87
C THR A 360 -5.54 -3.05 -11.36
N LEU A 361 -6.29 -2.30 -10.56
CA LEU A 361 -6.31 -2.45 -9.10
C LEU A 361 -6.89 -3.80 -8.65
N ARG A 362 -7.78 -4.40 -9.45
CA ARG A 362 -8.28 -5.76 -9.22
C ARG A 362 -7.17 -6.79 -9.41
N LEU A 363 -6.47 -6.74 -10.54
CA LEU A 363 -5.43 -7.71 -10.88
C LEU A 363 -4.13 -7.52 -10.10
N HIS A 364 -3.76 -6.26 -9.85
CA HIS A 364 -2.49 -5.82 -9.28
C HIS A 364 -2.69 -4.84 -8.12
N PRO A 365 -3.43 -5.18 -7.05
CA PRO A 365 -3.62 -4.30 -5.92
C PRO A 365 -2.26 -3.98 -5.26
N PRO A 366 -1.81 -2.71 -5.22
CA PRO A 366 -0.49 -2.37 -4.67
C PRO A 366 -0.29 -2.88 -3.24
N THR A 367 -1.37 -2.88 -2.46
CA THR A 367 -1.44 -3.50 -1.14
C THR A 367 -2.24 -4.81 -1.22
N PRO A 368 -1.58 -5.99 -1.22
CA PRO A 368 -2.26 -7.27 -1.51
C PRO A 368 -3.06 -7.85 -0.34
N LEU A 369 -3.03 -7.21 0.83
CA LEU A 369 -3.72 -7.67 2.04
C LEU A 369 -4.04 -6.51 2.96
N THR A 370 -5.03 -6.70 3.83
CA THR A 370 -5.23 -5.84 5.00
C THR A 370 -5.37 -6.68 6.27
N THR A 371 -5.25 -6.02 7.42
CA THR A 371 -5.34 -6.70 8.73
C THR A 371 -6.30 -5.97 9.63
N ARG A 372 -6.97 -6.72 10.50
CA ARG A 372 -7.68 -6.20 11.66
C ARG A 372 -7.15 -6.83 12.94
N LEU A 373 -7.42 -6.16 14.06
CA LEU A 373 -7.14 -6.63 15.40
C LEU A 373 -8.46 -6.66 16.15
N CYS A 374 -8.77 -7.79 16.79
CA CYS A 374 -9.94 -7.88 17.64
C CYS A 374 -9.79 -6.94 18.85
N THR A 375 -10.70 -5.97 18.99
CA THR A 375 -10.71 -4.97 20.08
C THR A 375 -11.66 -5.33 21.20
N SER A 376 -12.63 -6.21 20.95
CA SER A 376 -13.57 -6.74 21.94
C SER A 376 -13.82 -8.21 21.67
N ALA A 377 -13.77 -9.06 22.70
CA ALA A 377 -14.01 -10.49 22.53
C ALA A 377 -15.40 -10.73 21.94
N CYS A 378 -15.47 -11.54 20.89
CA CYS A 378 -16.72 -11.83 20.19
C CYS A 378 -16.72 -13.24 19.61
N THR A 379 -17.92 -13.75 19.31
CA THR A 379 -18.08 -14.87 18.38
C THR A 379 -18.17 -14.29 16.98
N LEU A 380 -17.35 -14.80 16.08
CA LEU A 380 -17.28 -14.31 14.71
C LEU A 380 -18.59 -14.65 13.98
N ASN A 381 -19.26 -13.63 13.44
CA ASN A 381 -20.61 -13.77 12.91
C ASN A 381 -20.73 -14.84 11.80
N GLY A 382 -21.76 -15.68 11.89
CA GLY A 382 -21.98 -16.81 10.98
C GLY A 382 -21.13 -18.04 11.27
N THR A 383 -20.50 -18.11 12.46
CA THR A 383 -19.58 -19.18 12.88
C THR A 383 -19.65 -19.37 14.41
N ASP A 384 -19.12 -20.50 14.91
CA ASP A 384 -18.97 -20.74 16.36
C ASP A 384 -17.60 -20.32 16.91
N LEU A 385 -16.76 -19.64 16.11
CA LEU A 385 -15.40 -19.31 16.50
C LEU A 385 -15.36 -18.10 17.44
N SER A 386 -14.96 -18.35 18.70
CA SER A 386 -14.65 -17.28 19.64
C SER A 386 -13.29 -16.63 19.36
N VAL A 387 -13.30 -15.33 19.06
CA VAL A 387 -12.13 -14.50 18.81
C VAL A 387 -11.81 -13.68 20.05
N ARG A 388 -10.56 -13.71 20.51
CA ARG A 388 -10.14 -12.97 21.72
C ARG A 388 -9.64 -11.59 21.37
N VAL A 389 -9.69 -10.69 22.35
CA VAL A 389 -9.02 -9.39 22.26
C VAL A 389 -7.55 -9.58 21.87
N ARG A 390 -7.10 -8.79 20.91
CA ARG A 390 -5.78 -8.83 20.25
C ARG A 390 -5.52 -10.02 19.33
N ASP A 391 -6.49 -10.91 19.08
CA ASP A 391 -6.34 -11.90 18.01
C ASP A 391 -6.30 -11.15 16.66
N PRO A 392 -5.27 -11.39 15.81
CA PRO A 392 -5.15 -10.73 14.53
C PRO A 392 -5.95 -11.47 13.45
N VAL A 393 -6.62 -10.69 12.60
CA VAL A 393 -7.35 -11.17 11.43
C VAL A 393 -6.69 -10.62 10.17
N LEU A 394 -6.44 -11.48 9.18
CA LEU A 394 -5.85 -11.14 7.89
C LEU A 394 -6.88 -11.33 6.79
N ILE A 395 -7.03 -10.32 5.93
CA ILE A 395 -7.88 -10.36 4.74
C ILE A 395 -6.98 -10.35 3.49
N PRO A 396 -6.95 -11.44 2.70
CA PRO A 396 -6.09 -11.59 1.53
C PRO A 396 -6.72 -10.96 0.28
N LEU A 397 -6.67 -9.63 0.18
CA LEU A 397 -7.30 -8.86 -0.90
C LEU A 397 -6.93 -9.36 -2.30
N TYR A 398 -5.65 -9.66 -2.54
CA TYR A 398 -5.18 -10.18 -3.82
C TYR A 398 -5.83 -11.52 -4.20
N CYS A 399 -6.01 -12.42 -3.23
CA CYS A 399 -6.57 -13.74 -3.46
C CYS A 399 -8.06 -13.64 -3.81
N ILE A 400 -8.83 -12.87 -3.01
CA ILE A 400 -10.26 -12.64 -3.22
C ILE A 400 -10.50 -11.98 -4.58
N GLN A 401 -9.67 -11.01 -4.96
CA GLN A 401 -9.79 -10.31 -6.25
C GLN A 401 -9.43 -11.16 -7.47
N ARG A 402 -8.88 -12.35 -7.26
CA ARG A 402 -8.58 -13.36 -8.29
C ARG A 402 -9.40 -14.63 -8.12
N ASP A 403 -10.38 -14.62 -7.23
CA ASP A 403 -11.29 -15.75 -7.10
C ASP A 403 -12.25 -15.78 -8.29
N ALA A 404 -12.28 -16.92 -9.00
CA ALA A 404 -13.15 -17.14 -10.14
C ALA A 404 -14.65 -17.11 -9.78
N GLN A 405 -15.01 -17.38 -8.52
CA GLN A 405 -16.40 -17.23 -8.04
C GLN A 405 -16.87 -15.77 -8.08
N HIS A 406 -15.96 -14.82 -7.86
CA HIS A 406 -16.28 -13.39 -7.85
C HIS A 406 -15.90 -12.70 -9.16
N PHE A 407 -14.93 -13.27 -9.88
CA PHE A 407 -14.36 -12.73 -11.10
C PHE A 407 -14.12 -13.85 -12.13
N PRO A 408 -15.12 -14.21 -12.95
CA PRO A 408 -14.97 -15.26 -13.98
C PRO A 408 -13.79 -14.95 -14.92
N ASN A 409 -12.94 -15.93 -15.22
CA ASN A 409 -11.65 -15.73 -15.91
C ASN A 409 -10.76 -14.68 -15.21
N PRO A 410 -10.38 -14.91 -13.95
CA PRO A 410 -9.83 -13.88 -13.05
C PRO A 410 -8.49 -13.30 -13.51
N ASP A 411 -7.75 -13.98 -14.38
CA ASP A 411 -6.46 -13.51 -14.89
C ASP A 411 -6.56 -12.64 -16.14
N LYS A 412 -7.74 -12.55 -16.77
CA LYS A 412 -7.96 -11.72 -17.96
C LYS A 412 -8.23 -10.26 -17.54
N PHE A 413 -7.49 -9.32 -18.13
CA PHE A 413 -7.75 -7.88 -18.06
C PHE A 413 -9.01 -7.56 -18.86
N ASN A 414 -10.10 -7.20 -18.17
CA ASN A 414 -11.40 -6.96 -18.78
C ASN A 414 -12.12 -5.74 -18.17
N LEU A 415 -12.25 -4.67 -18.96
CA LEU A 415 -12.86 -3.41 -18.53
C LEU A 415 -14.37 -3.52 -18.25
N GLU A 416 -15.07 -4.42 -18.96
CA GLU A 416 -16.53 -4.58 -18.83
C GLU A 416 -16.96 -4.98 -17.42
N ARG A 417 -16.05 -5.54 -16.59
CA ARG A 417 -16.32 -5.85 -15.18
C ARG A 417 -16.72 -4.63 -14.35
N PHE A 418 -16.29 -3.44 -14.77
CA PHE A 418 -16.51 -2.18 -14.06
C PHE A 418 -17.43 -1.23 -14.84
N LYS A 419 -18.32 -1.78 -15.69
CA LYS A 419 -19.25 -0.99 -16.51
C LYS A 419 -20.33 -0.28 -15.72
N GLU A 420 -20.97 -0.98 -14.80
CA GLU A 420 -22.12 -0.47 -14.05
C GLU A 420 -21.74 -0.19 -12.60
N THR A 421 -21.41 -1.24 -11.85
CA THR A 421 -21.04 -1.17 -10.43
C THR A 421 -19.82 -2.03 -10.15
N ASN A 422 -19.12 -1.71 -9.06
CA ASN A 422 -17.97 -2.49 -8.65
C ASN A 422 -18.41 -3.91 -8.25
N PRO A 423 -17.76 -4.97 -8.76
CA PRO A 423 -18.06 -6.32 -8.36
C PRO A 423 -17.93 -6.50 -6.84
N PRO A 424 -18.76 -7.34 -6.20
CA PRO A 424 -18.78 -7.50 -4.74
C PRO A 424 -17.43 -7.87 -4.11
N GLY A 425 -16.54 -8.55 -4.84
CA GLY A 425 -15.19 -8.94 -4.39
C GLY A 425 -14.11 -7.89 -4.61
N PHE A 426 -14.43 -6.71 -5.14
CA PHE A 426 -13.46 -5.65 -5.39
C PHE A 426 -13.14 -4.89 -4.09
N LEU A 427 -11.94 -5.10 -3.56
CA LEU A 427 -11.54 -4.62 -2.23
C LEU A 427 -10.20 -3.87 -2.25
N ALA A 428 -9.78 -3.31 -3.40
CA ALA A 428 -8.42 -2.77 -3.58
C ALA A 428 -8.14 -1.56 -2.68
N PHE A 429 -9.19 -0.81 -2.32
CA PHE A 429 -9.13 0.29 -1.35
C PHE A 429 -9.55 -0.13 0.07
N GLY A 430 -9.79 -1.43 0.29
CA GLY A 430 -10.47 -1.95 1.47
C GLY A 430 -11.95 -1.56 1.54
N GLU A 431 -12.60 -1.94 2.64
CA GLU A 431 -14.01 -1.64 2.89
C GLU A 431 -14.22 -1.15 4.33
N GLY A 432 -15.39 -0.58 4.59
CA GLY A 432 -15.84 -0.11 5.89
C GLY A 432 -15.13 1.17 6.37
N PRO A 433 -15.25 1.51 7.66
CA PRO A 433 -14.74 2.77 8.21
C PRO A 433 -13.22 2.97 8.09
N ARG A 434 -12.45 1.88 7.94
CA ARG A 434 -10.99 1.87 7.73
C ARG A 434 -10.56 1.78 6.26
N SER A 435 -11.48 1.95 5.31
CA SER A 435 -11.19 2.04 3.87
C SER A 435 -10.24 3.20 3.53
N CYS A 436 -9.59 3.15 2.38
CA CYS A 436 -8.62 4.16 1.95
C CYS A 436 -9.28 5.55 1.85
N PRO A 437 -8.80 6.56 2.60
CA PRO A 437 -9.35 7.91 2.48
C PRO A 437 -8.94 8.59 1.15
N GLY A 438 -7.78 8.20 0.60
CA GLY A 438 -7.22 8.78 -0.62
C GLY A 438 -7.63 8.08 -1.91
N ALA A 439 -8.66 7.22 -1.89
CA ALA A 439 -9.06 6.43 -3.07
C ALA A 439 -9.33 7.32 -4.30
N ARG A 440 -10.12 8.39 -4.10
CA ARG A 440 -10.45 9.36 -5.16
C ARG A 440 -9.23 10.13 -5.65
N PHE A 441 -8.37 10.58 -4.74
CA PHE A 441 -7.13 11.27 -5.10
C PHE A 441 -6.23 10.39 -5.96
N ALA A 442 -6.06 9.12 -5.58
CA ALA A 442 -5.28 8.15 -6.34
C ALA A 442 -5.88 7.92 -7.73
N GLN A 443 -7.20 7.72 -7.84
CA GLN A 443 -7.87 7.53 -9.13
C GLN A 443 -7.68 8.74 -10.06
N LEU A 444 -7.88 9.96 -9.56
CA LEU A 444 -7.66 11.18 -10.33
C LEU A 444 -6.20 11.33 -10.77
N THR A 445 -5.25 11.03 -9.88
CA THR A 445 -3.81 11.10 -10.17
C THR A 445 -3.41 10.12 -11.28
N VAL A 446 -3.87 8.87 -11.16
CA VAL A 446 -3.58 7.82 -12.15
C VAL A 446 -4.25 8.15 -13.48
N ALA A 447 -5.51 8.55 -13.48
CA ALA A 447 -6.24 8.87 -14.70
C ALA A 447 -5.66 10.09 -15.43
N ALA A 448 -5.24 11.14 -14.70
CA ALA A 448 -4.58 12.30 -15.31
C ALA A 448 -3.25 11.93 -15.99
N ALA A 449 -2.45 11.05 -15.37
CA ALA A 449 -1.22 10.54 -15.99
C ALA A 449 -1.51 9.69 -17.22
N LEU A 450 -2.51 8.80 -17.17
CA LEU A 450 -2.92 8.00 -18.33
C LEU A 450 -3.40 8.91 -19.48
N ALA A 451 -4.20 9.92 -19.18
CA ALA A 451 -4.64 10.92 -20.16
C ALA A 451 -3.45 11.64 -20.82
N ALA A 452 -2.48 12.08 -20.02
CA ALA A 452 -1.28 12.75 -20.53
C ALA A 452 -0.42 11.85 -21.42
N LEU A 453 -0.27 10.58 -21.06
CA LEU A 453 0.55 9.62 -21.81
C LEU A 453 -0.16 9.10 -23.06
N LEU A 454 -1.38 8.57 -22.94
CA LEU A 454 -2.07 7.90 -24.06
C LEU A 454 -2.58 8.87 -25.13
N SER A 455 -2.78 10.16 -24.80
CA SER A 455 -3.07 11.20 -25.79
C SER A 455 -1.87 11.58 -26.67
N SER A 456 -0.65 11.15 -26.29
CA SER A 456 0.59 11.60 -26.93
C SER A 456 1.48 10.46 -27.40
N PHE A 457 1.24 9.26 -26.89
CA PHE A 457 2.05 8.08 -27.17
C PHE A 457 1.17 6.85 -27.39
N GLU A 458 1.62 6.01 -28.31
CA GLU A 458 1.33 4.58 -28.32
C GLU A 458 2.35 3.85 -27.43
N ILE A 459 1.90 2.86 -26.67
CA ILE A 459 2.74 2.14 -25.71
C ILE A 459 2.83 0.68 -26.11
N GLU A 460 4.05 0.19 -26.26
CA GLU A 460 4.35 -1.15 -26.79
C GLU A 460 5.28 -1.92 -25.83
N PRO A 461 5.26 -3.27 -25.86
CA PRO A 461 6.32 -4.06 -25.29
C PRO A 461 7.66 -3.79 -26.01
N CYS A 462 8.77 -3.84 -25.28
CA CYS A 462 10.13 -3.77 -25.80
C CYS A 462 10.91 -5.06 -25.51
N SER A 463 12.18 -5.13 -25.93
CA SER A 463 13.11 -6.25 -25.70
C SER A 463 13.23 -6.66 -24.22
N MET A 464 13.06 -5.71 -23.30
CA MET A 464 13.14 -5.96 -21.86
C MET A 464 11.79 -6.29 -21.20
N THR A 465 10.68 -6.23 -21.92
CA THR A 465 9.36 -6.52 -21.36
C THR A 465 9.22 -8.01 -21.05
N THR A 466 9.02 -8.34 -19.78
CA THR A 466 8.68 -9.71 -19.38
C THR A 466 7.26 -10.05 -19.82
N SER A 467 7.03 -11.20 -20.44
CA SER A 467 5.70 -11.63 -20.91
C SER A 467 4.68 -11.85 -19.78
N THR A 468 5.15 -12.16 -18.58
CA THR A 468 4.32 -12.38 -17.40
C THR A 468 4.91 -11.69 -16.17
N ILE A 469 4.04 -11.15 -15.32
CA ILE A 469 4.45 -10.55 -14.04
C ILE A 469 4.91 -11.62 -13.06
N VAL A 470 6.12 -11.43 -12.51
CA VAL A 470 6.68 -12.23 -11.44
C VAL A 470 6.89 -11.33 -10.23
N TYR A 471 6.06 -11.45 -9.19
CA TYR A 471 6.17 -10.56 -8.04
C TYR A 471 7.47 -10.76 -7.23
N ASP A 472 8.14 -9.67 -6.88
CA ASP A 472 9.38 -9.71 -6.12
C ASP A 472 9.14 -10.20 -4.68
N PRO A 473 9.78 -11.32 -4.24
CA PRO A 473 9.58 -11.87 -2.90
C PRO A 473 10.10 -10.98 -1.77
N ARG A 474 10.93 -9.98 -2.09
CA ARG A 474 11.48 -9.02 -1.12
C ARG A 474 10.49 -7.89 -0.80
N SER A 475 9.43 -7.74 -1.59
CA SER A 475 8.42 -6.72 -1.39
C SER A 475 7.14 -7.28 -0.78
N VAL A 476 6.54 -6.51 0.14
CA VAL A 476 5.18 -6.78 0.65
C VAL A 476 4.13 -6.17 -0.27
N MET A 477 4.46 -5.01 -0.86
CA MET A 477 3.66 -4.42 -1.94
C MET A 477 3.92 -5.16 -3.25
N LEU A 478 2.95 -5.20 -4.14
CA LEU A 478 3.14 -5.86 -5.43
C LEU A 478 4.13 -5.06 -6.29
N LYS A 479 5.24 -5.70 -6.67
CA LYS A 479 6.23 -5.16 -7.60
C LYS A 479 6.65 -6.25 -8.56
N ASN A 480 6.79 -5.95 -9.86
CA ASN A 480 7.39 -6.89 -10.79
C ASN A 480 8.89 -7.04 -10.50
N LYS A 481 9.38 -8.28 -10.48
CA LYS A 481 10.80 -8.58 -10.33
C LYS A 481 11.51 -8.18 -11.63
N GLY A 482 12.48 -7.27 -11.52
CA GLY A 482 13.21 -6.73 -12.68
C GLY A 482 12.62 -5.43 -13.26
N GLY A 483 11.54 -4.90 -12.66
CA GLY A 483 10.88 -3.69 -13.15
C GLY A 483 9.84 -3.96 -14.23
N ILE A 484 9.30 -2.92 -14.83
CA ILE A 484 8.43 -2.99 -16.01
C ILE A 484 9.06 -2.05 -17.04
N TRP A 485 9.42 -2.61 -18.19
CA TRP A 485 10.08 -1.89 -19.28
C TRP A 485 9.14 -1.87 -20.46
N LEU A 486 8.91 -0.71 -21.05
CA LEU A 486 8.02 -0.50 -22.19
C LEU A 486 8.64 0.49 -23.18
N LYS A 487 8.17 0.45 -24.41
CA LYS A 487 8.47 1.41 -25.46
C LYS A 487 7.30 2.40 -25.59
N PHE A 488 7.63 3.66 -25.82
CA PHE A 488 6.67 4.73 -26.08
C PHE A 488 6.92 5.26 -27.50
N VAL A 489 5.90 5.21 -28.36
CA VAL A 489 5.96 5.69 -29.74
C VAL A 489 5.16 6.99 -29.80
N PRO A 490 5.77 8.16 -30.10
CA PRO A 490 5.02 9.39 -30.29
C PRO A 490 3.96 9.23 -31.38
N LEU A 491 2.77 9.78 -31.13
CA LEU A 491 1.65 9.78 -32.09
C LEU A 491 1.80 10.84 -33.18
#